data_AF-A0A2N5ZI52-F1
#
_entry.id   AF-A0A2N5ZI52-F1
#
_cell.length_a   1.000
_cell.length_b   1.000
_cell.length_c   1.000
_cell.angle_alpha   90.00
_cell.angle_beta   90.00
_cell.angle_gamma   90.00
#
_symmetry.space_group_name_H-M   'P 1'
#
loop_
_entity.id
_entity.type
_entity.pdbx_description
1 polymer ?
#
loop_
_entity_poly.entity_id
_entity_poly.type
_entity_poly.pdbx_seq_one_letter_code
_entity_poly.pdbx_strand_id
1 'polypeptide(L)'
;MKSDIKTSFKELISFKKKMEFLQNIEIAVKAGRAFNKVAAIAGNAKFKELIDKGYMISEAMMISGHISKKDRDYLLPFENSGRLHEGIISLKQKLQNDHKSIIDLISGLAYPAFLAIAFTIINLAVNLFVYGLTFSGIINAIKSLFFSAIVFFFVFLAFNNIIQKFRKINDTLVVMHNSIITANSFNDMKRILNLRNATDYTSAAVESHLPTTMVTSISSGELSGELESTLKRLISINNQEMMTTMKATTKITGIVIYIIIALIYAAKIFSSWAGMLSF
;
A
#
# COMPACT_ATOMS: atom_id res chain seq x y z
N MET A 1 -1.56 11.27 16.66
CA MET A 1 -2.79 11.77 15.99
C MET A 1 -2.59 13.02 15.13
N LYS A 2 -2.29 14.22 15.66
CA LYS A 2 -1.90 15.37 14.79
C LYS A 2 -0.64 15.07 13.96
N SER A 3 0.25 14.19 14.46
CA SER A 3 1.40 13.68 13.72
C SER A 3 0.97 12.85 12.52
N ASP A 4 0.11 11.84 12.71
CA ASP A 4 -0.13 10.79 11.70
C ASP A 4 -0.96 11.29 10.52
N ILE A 5 -1.94 12.16 10.77
CA ILE A 5 -2.71 12.82 9.70
C ILE A 5 -1.83 13.82 8.93
N LYS A 6 -0.94 14.55 9.62
CA LYS A 6 0.06 15.40 8.96
C LYS A 6 1.01 14.57 8.11
N THR A 7 1.40 13.38 8.59
CA THR A 7 2.27 12.45 7.84
C THR A 7 1.58 12.01 6.56
N SER A 8 0.30 11.62 6.60
CA SER A 8 -0.44 11.21 5.40
C SER A 8 -0.59 12.34 4.38
N PHE A 9 -0.90 13.58 4.81
CA PHE A 9 -0.95 14.72 3.86
C PHE A 9 0.42 15.07 3.27
N LYS A 10 1.48 14.98 4.08
CA LYS A 10 2.86 15.18 3.61
C LYS A 10 3.25 14.09 2.61
N GLU A 11 2.83 12.85 2.84
CA GLU A 11 3.01 11.73 1.91
C GLU A 11 2.25 11.94 0.60
N LEU A 12 1.03 12.49 0.63
CA LEU A 12 0.26 12.84 -0.59
C LEU A 12 0.99 13.89 -1.45
N ILE A 13 1.47 14.96 -0.82
CA ILE A 13 2.22 16.02 -1.51
C ILE A 13 3.55 15.46 -2.03
N SER A 14 4.23 14.61 -1.25
CA SER A 14 5.46 13.94 -1.64
C SER A 14 5.25 12.99 -2.82
N PHE A 15 4.12 12.27 -2.84
CA PHE A 15 3.74 11.37 -3.93
C PHE A 15 3.56 12.16 -5.23
N LYS A 16 2.81 13.26 -5.22
CA LYS A 16 2.61 14.11 -6.39
C LYS A 16 3.95 14.59 -6.97
N LYS A 17 4.82 15.14 -6.12
CA LYS A 17 6.17 15.59 -6.54
C LYS A 17 7.01 14.46 -7.13
N LYS A 18 6.96 13.28 -6.52
CA LYS A 18 7.67 12.08 -7.00
C LYS A 18 7.16 11.63 -8.37
N MET A 19 5.85 11.66 -8.59
CA MET A 19 5.23 11.30 -9.87
C MET A 19 5.56 12.31 -10.97
N GLU A 20 5.51 13.61 -10.68
CA GLU A 20 5.91 14.68 -11.62
C GLU A 20 7.39 14.52 -12.02
N PHE A 21 8.26 14.26 -11.04
CA PHE A 21 9.67 14.02 -11.32
C PHE A 21 9.90 12.77 -12.18
N LEU A 22 9.24 11.65 -11.88
CA LEU A 22 9.32 10.43 -12.69
C LEU A 22 8.80 10.66 -14.11
N GLN A 23 7.72 11.42 -14.28
CA GLN A 23 7.17 11.80 -15.58
C GLN A 23 8.19 12.61 -16.40
N ASN A 24 8.86 13.57 -15.76
CA ASN A 24 9.87 14.40 -16.41
C ASN A 24 11.08 13.58 -16.88
N ILE A 25 11.54 12.62 -16.04
CA ILE A 25 12.62 11.71 -16.44
C ILE A 25 12.17 10.81 -17.58
N GLU A 26 10.96 10.24 -17.52
CA GLU A 26 10.41 9.39 -18.58
C GLU A 26 10.40 10.10 -19.93
N ILE A 27 9.89 11.34 -19.99
CA ILE A 27 9.84 12.16 -21.21
C ILE A 27 11.25 12.35 -21.76
N ALA A 28 12.21 12.65 -20.90
CA ALA A 28 13.57 12.97 -21.32
C ALA A 28 14.35 11.72 -21.77
N VAL A 29 14.17 10.57 -21.10
CA VAL A 29 14.73 9.27 -21.53
C VAL A 29 14.11 8.84 -22.87
N LYS A 30 12.79 8.96 -23.03
CA LYS A 30 12.10 8.61 -24.28
C LYS A 30 12.57 9.46 -25.47
N ALA A 31 12.91 10.72 -25.23
CA ALA A 31 13.40 11.63 -26.24
C ALA A 31 14.88 11.40 -26.62
N GLY A 32 15.55 10.38 -26.08
CA GLY A 32 16.96 10.10 -26.33
C GLY A 32 17.88 11.26 -25.96
N ARG A 33 17.42 12.17 -25.08
CA ARG A 33 18.20 13.35 -24.71
C ARG A 33 19.36 12.91 -23.82
N ALA A 34 20.53 13.49 -24.08
CA ALA A 34 21.67 13.36 -23.18
C ALA A 34 21.26 13.67 -21.73
N PHE A 35 21.74 12.87 -20.79
CA PHE A 35 21.31 12.89 -19.39
C PHE A 35 21.41 14.28 -18.72
N ASN A 36 22.34 15.12 -19.17
CA ASN A 36 22.50 16.49 -18.67
C ASN A 36 21.27 17.37 -18.98
N LYS A 37 20.52 17.08 -20.05
CA LYS A 37 19.23 17.72 -20.36
C LYS A 37 18.08 17.13 -19.54
N VAL A 38 18.11 15.83 -19.22
CA VAL A 38 17.13 15.17 -18.34
C VAL A 38 17.12 15.82 -16.97
N ALA A 39 18.31 16.06 -16.39
CA ALA A 39 18.41 16.64 -15.07
C ALA A 39 18.01 18.12 -15.00
N ALA A 40 18.18 18.87 -16.08
CA ALA A 40 17.67 20.23 -16.21
C ALA A 40 16.12 20.26 -16.26
N ILE A 41 15.49 19.32 -16.98
CA ILE A 41 14.03 19.20 -17.08
C ILE A 41 13.41 18.74 -15.77
N ALA A 42 14.13 17.91 -15.00
CA ALA A 42 13.69 17.45 -13.71
C ALA A 42 13.64 18.56 -12.63
N GLY A 43 14.20 19.75 -12.92
CA GLY A 43 14.11 20.93 -12.05
C GLY A 43 14.88 20.80 -10.72
N ASN A 44 15.85 19.88 -10.64
CA ASN A 44 16.58 19.61 -9.39
C ASN A 44 18.09 19.72 -9.59
N ALA A 45 18.68 20.79 -9.01
CA ALA A 45 20.11 21.05 -9.12
C ALA A 45 20.98 19.95 -8.51
N LYS A 46 20.57 19.37 -7.37
CA LYS A 46 21.30 18.28 -6.70
C LYS A 46 21.29 17.01 -7.55
N PHE A 47 20.15 16.68 -8.16
CA PHE A 47 20.07 15.54 -9.07
C PHE A 47 21.00 15.73 -10.28
N LYS A 48 21.00 16.93 -10.87
CA LYS A 48 21.91 17.26 -11.98
C LYS A 48 23.38 17.12 -11.60
N GLU A 49 23.79 17.68 -10.47
CA GLU A 49 25.16 17.59 -9.97
C GLU A 49 25.62 16.13 -9.81
N LEU A 50 24.73 15.24 -9.35
CA LEU A 50 25.03 13.82 -9.21
C LEU A 50 25.18 13.11 -10.56
N ILE A 51 24.32 13.43 -11.53
CA ILE A 51 24.45 12.91 -12.89
C ILE A 51 25.75 13.39 -13.55
N ASP A 52 26.10 14.68 -13.39
CA ASP A 52 27.33 15.26 -13.92
C ASP A 52 28.58 14.62 -13.30
N LYS A 53 28.48 14.12 -12.06
CA LYS A 53 29.51 13.31 -11.36
C LYS A 53 29.58 11.86 -11.83
N GLY A 54 28.74 11.43 -12.77
CA GLY A 54 28.73 10.06 -13.31
C GLY A 54 27.98 9.04 -12.44
N TYR A 55 27.17 9.48 -11.48
CA TYR A 55 26.30 8.55 -10.75
C TYR A 55 25.23 7.96 -11.67
N MET A 56 24.89 6.70 -11.41
CA MET A 56 23.68 6.09 -11.96
C MET A 56 22.45 6.91 -11.60
N ILE A 57 21.48 6.98 -12.51
CA ILE A 57 20.21 7.69 -12.35
C ILE A 57 19.48 7.19 -11.13
N SER A 58 19.33 5.89 -10.96
CA SER A 58 18.64 5.32 -9.79
C SER A 58 19.27 5.79 -8.47
N GLU A 59 20.61 5.80 -8.40
CA GLU A 59 21.37 6.28 -7.25
C GLU A 59 21.22 7.79 -7.04
N ALA A 60 21.32 8.58 -8.10
CA ALA A 60 21.15 10.02 -8.06
C ALA A 60 19.73 10.42 -7.61
N MET A 61 18.70 9.69 -8.05
CA MET A 61 17.31 9.89 -7.62
C MET A 61 17.13 9.60 -6.12
N MET A 62 17.84 8.60 -5.58
CA MET A 62 17.81 8.28 -4.16
C MET A 62 18.54 9.34 -3.33
N ILE A 63 19.77 9.71 -3.69
CA ILE A 63 20.59 10.71 -2.96
C ILE A 63 19.93 12.09 -3.00
N SER A 64 19.23 12.43 -4.10
CA SER A 64 18.43 13.66 -4.19
C SER A 64 17.11 13.59 -3.40
N GLY A 65 16.77 12.44 -2.82
CA GLY A 65 15.59 12.25 -1.96
C GLY A 65 14.27 12.10 -2.71
N HIS A 66 14.31 11.79 -4.01
CA HIS A 66 13.11 11.70 -4.85
C HIS A 66 12.50 10.31 -4.82
N ILE A 67 13.33 9.30 -4.59
CA ILE A 67 12.90 7.91 -4.43
C ILE A 67 13.51 7.30 -3.17
N SER A 68 12.86 6.27 -2.63
CA SER A 68 13.40 5.52 -1.51
C SER A 68 14.49 4.55 -1.96
N LYS A 69 15.29 4.03 -1.02
CA LYS A 69 16.26 2.96 -1.30
C LYS A 69 15.61 1.74 -1.95
N LYS A 70 14.40 1.36 -1.52
CA LYS A 70 13.63 0.24 -2.10
C LYS A 70 13.30 0.48 -3.57
N ASP A 71 12.91 1.71 -3.91
CA ASP A 71 12.60 2.07 -5.30
C ASP A 71 13.87 2.15 -6.17
N ARG A 72 15.01 2.55 -5.58
CA ARG A 72 16.32 2.49 -6.23
C ARG A 72 16.68 1.05 -6.57
N ASP A 73 16.59 0.16 -5.60
CA ASP A 73 16.90 -1.26 -5.78
C ASP A 73 15.98 -1.91 -6.84
N TYR A 74 14.74 -1.41 -6.97
CA TYR A 74 13.82 -1.80 -8.04
C TYR A 74 14.26 -1.34 -9.44
N LEU A 75 14.81 -0.12 -9.56
CA LEU A 75 15.26 0.44 -10.85
C LEU A 75 16.62 -0.09 -11.31
N LEU A 76 17.50 -0.46 -10.38
CA LEU A 76 18.89 -0.83 -10.67
C LEU A 76 19.03 -1.90 -11.79
N PRO A 77 18.21 -2.97 -11.83
CA PRO A 77 18.31 -3.97 -12.90
C PRO A 77 17.89 -3.44 -14.29
N PHE A 78 16.99 -2.47 -14.35
CA PHE A 78 16.57 -1.83 -15.61
C PHE A 78 17.64 -0.89 -16.12
N GLU A 79 18.31 -0.19 -15.21
CA GLU A 79 19.42 0.68 -15.56
C GLU A 79 20.62 -0.11 -16.09
N ASN A 80 21.01 -1.18 -15.39
CA ASN A 80 22.11 -2.07 -15.81
C ASN A 80 21.86 -2.77 -17.16
N SER A 81 20.59 -2.93 -17.56
CA SER A 81 20.21 -3.56 -18.83
C SER A 81 19.91 -2.55 -19.95
N GLY A 82 20.10 -1.25 -19.71
CA GLY A 82 19.75 -0.21 -20.68
C GLY A 82 18.25 -0.03 -20.92
N ARG A 83 17.40 -0.69 -20.11
CA ARG A 83 15.92 -0.64 -20.18
C ARG A 83 15.32 0.31 -19.16
N LEU A 84 16.05 1.37 -18.81
CA LEU A 84 15.66 2.32 -17.76
C LEU A 84 14.27 2.93 -18.00
N HIS A 85 13.91 3.20 -19.25
CA HIS A 85 12.59 3.73 -19.61
C HIS A 85 11.46 2.83 -19.10
N GLU A 86 11.56 1.52 -19.33
CA GLU A 86 10.58 0.54 -18.88
C GLU A 86 10.55 0.45 -17.35
N GLY A 87 11.72 0.50 -16.71
CA GLY A 87 11.84 0.53 -15.25
C GLY A 87 11.11 1.72 -14.63
N ILE A 88 11.24 2.91 -15.24
CA ILE A 88 10.54 4.12 -14.79
C ILE A 88 9.03 3.98 -14.97
N ILE A 89 8.56 3.49 -16.12
CA ILE A 89 7.13 3.24 -16.36
C ILE A 89 6.57 2.26 -15.32
N SER A 90 7.27 1.15 -15.08
CA SER A 90 6.84 0.13 -14.13
C SER A 90 6.84 0.65 -12.68
N LEU A 91 7.87 1.43 -12.31
CA LEU A 91 7.90 2.09 -11.00
C LEU A 91 6.75 3.09 -10.83
N LYS A 92 6.44 3.89 -11.85
CA LYS A 92 5.29 4.82 -11.82
C LYS A 92 3.98 4.07 -11.60
N GLN A 93 3.75 2.99 -12.34
CA GLN A 93 2.54 2.19 -12.20
C GLN A 93 2.46 1.54 -10.81
N LYS A 94 3.57 1.01 -10.29
CA LYS A 94 3.65 0.50 -8.92
C LYS A 94 3.29 1.58 -7.90
N LEU A 95 3.90 2.77 -7.99
CA LEU A 95 3.63 3.87 -7.07
C LEU A 95 2.17 4.36 -7.16
N GLN A 96 1.59 4.41 -8.36
CA GLN A 96 0.18 4.73 -8.56
C GLN A 96 -0.75 3.70 -7.91
N ASN A 97 -0.42 2.42 -8.02
CA ASN A 97 -1.18 1.35 -7.37
C ASN A 97 -1.06 1.46 -5.84
N ASP A 98 0.14 1.63 -5.31
CA ASP A 98 0.40 1.83 -3.88
C ASP A 98 -0.41 3.04 -3.35
N HIS A 99 -0.39 4.15 -4.09
CA HIS A 99 -1.11 5.36 -3.74
C HIS A 99 -2.63 5.21 -3.81
N LYS A 100 -3.14 4.52 -4.85
CA LYS A 100 -4.57 4.19 -4.97
C LYS A 100 -5.02 3.34 -3.80
N SER A 101 -4.26 2.32 -3.40
CA SER A 101 -4.57 1.51 -2.22
C SER A 101 -4.63 2.33 -0.94
N ILE A 102 -3.76 3.34 -0.78
CA ILE A 102 -3.83 4.27 0.36
C ILE A 102 -5.09 5.13 0.31
N ILE A 103 -5.46 5.68 -0.86
CA ILE A 103 -6.70 6.46 -1.00
C ILE A 103 -7.92 5.60 -0.73
N ASP A 104 -7.98 4.39 -1.29
CA ASP A 104 -9.07 3.43 -1.08
C ASP A 104 -9.20 3.08 0.41
N LEU A 105 -8.07 2.95 1.12
CA LEU A 105 -8.07 2.73 2.57
C LEU A 105 -8.54 3.96 3.35
N ILE A 106 -8.05 5.17 3.02
CA ILE A 106 -8.47 6.41 3.70
C ILE A 106 -9.97 6.66 3.48
N SER A 107 -10.44 6.54 2.24
CA SER A 107 -11.86 6.72 1.90
C SER A 107 -12.75 5.66 2.57
N GLY A 108 -12.29 4.40 2.63
CA GLY A 108 -12.95 3.34 3.37
C GLY A 108 -13.07 3.61 4.88
N LEU A 109 -12.15 4.40 5.46
CA LEU A 109 -12.19 4.81 6.87
C LEU A 109 -12.91 6.13 7.12
N ALA A 110 -12.97 7.01 6.13
CA ALA A 110 -13.57 8.34 6.25
C ALA A 110 -15.06 8.24 6.57
N TYR A 111 -15.79 7.34 5.91
CA TYR A 111 -17.23 7.17 6.14
C TYR A 111 -17.58 6.64 7.54
N PRO A 112 -16.96 5.55 8.04
CA PRO A 112 -17.12 5.12 9.43
C PRO A 112 -16.79 6.22 10.46
N ALA A 113 -15.71 6.98 10.23
CA ALA A 113 -15.33 8.08 11.11
C ALA A 113 -16.39 9.20 11.11
N PHE A 114 -16.89 9.57 9.94
CA PHE A 114 -17.97 10.55 9.80
C PHE A 114 -19.24 10.08 10.52
N LEU A 115 -19.66 8.83 10.35
CA LEU A 115 -20.81 8.26 11.05
C LEU A 115 -20.62 8.34 12.57
N ALA A 116 -19.44 7.96 13.08
CA ALA A 116 -19.16 8.02 14.52
C ALA A 116 -19.28 9.44 15.09
N ILE A 117 -18.80 10.45 14.35
CA ILE A 117 -18.94 11.86 14.74
C ILE A 117 -20.42 12.27 14.72
N ALA A 118 -21.15 11.97 13.63
CA ALA A 118 -22.57 12.30 13.50
C ALA A 118 -23.40 11.69 14.64
N PHE A 119 -23.19 10.40 14.95
CA PHE A 119 -23.86 9.73 16.06
C PHE A 119 -23.52 10.31 17.43
N THR A 120 -22.28 10.78 17.63
CA THR A 120 -21.88 11.44 18.88
C THR A 120 -22.63 12.76 19.05
N ILE A 121 -22.75 13.53 17.97
CA ILE A 121 -23.50 14.80 17.96
C ILE A 121 -24.99 14.56 18.21
N ILE A 122 -25.59 13.56 17.56
CA ILE A 122 -27.01 13.19 17.77
C ILE A 122 -27.24 12.79 19.22
N ASN A 123 -26.39 11.92 19.79
CA ASN A 123 -26.51 11.52 21.19
C ASN A 123 -26.42 12.71 22.14
N LEU A 124 -25.52 13.65 21.87
CA LEU A 124 -25.41 14.88 22.66
C LEU A 124 -26.69 15.70 22.59
N ALA A 125 -27.23 15.90 21.39
CA ALA A 125 -28.47 16.65 21.18
C ALA A 125 -29.66 16.01 21.90
N VAL A 126 -29.81 14.68 21.81
CA VAL A 126 -30.88 13.94 22.50
C VAL A 126 -30.74 14.07 24.03
N ASN A 127 -29.54 13.92 24.58
CA ASN A 127 -29.33 14.06 26.02
C ASN A 127 -29.65 15.48 26.51
N LEU A 128 -29.25 16.51 25.77
CA LEU A 128 -29.58 17.90 26.10
C LEU A 128 -31.08 18.18 26.02
N PHE A 129 -31.79 17.53 25.08
CA PHE A 129 -33.23 17.67 24.93
C PHE A 129 -34.01 16.95 26.04
N VAL A 130 -33.65 15.71 26.36
CA VAL A 130 -34.37 14.87 27.35
C VAL A 130 -34.18 15.36 28.78
N TYR A 131 -32.94 15.69 29.18
CA TYR A 131 -32.66 16.11 30.57
C TYR A 131 -32.78 17.63 30.78
N GLY A 132 -33.08 18.37 29.71
CA GLY A 132 -33.08 19.83 29.67
C GLY A 132 -31.70 20.44 29.94
N LEU A 133 -31.63 21.77 29.93
CA LEU A 133 -30.43 22.54 30.30
C LEU A 133 -30.22 22.64 31.81
N THR A 134 -30.68 21.63 32.56
CA THR A 134 -30.45 21.57 34.01
C THR A 134 -28.98 21.23 34.27
N PHE A 135 -28.43 21.68 35.40
CA PHE A 135 -27.05 21.36 35.78
C PHE A 135 -26.80 19.84 35.83
N SER A 136 -27.79 19.08 36.29
CA SER A 136 -27.76 17.61 36.28
C SER A 136 -27.72 17.05 34.85
N GLY A 137 -28.54 17.59 33.94
CA GLY A 137 -28.52 17.23 32.52
C GLY A 137 -27.18 17.50 31.84
N ILE A 138 -26.56 18.65 32.13
CA ILE A 138 -25.22 19.00 31.62
C ILE A 138 -24.16 18.02 32.13
N ILE A 139 -24.15 17.71 33.43
CA ILE A 139 -23.20 16.74 34.00
C ILE A 139 -23.37 15.35 33.37
N ASN A 140 -24.59 14.89 33.19
CA ASN A 140 -24.87 13.59 32.57
C ASN A 140 -24.46 13.56 31.09
N ALA A 141 -24.70 14.66 30.35
CA ALA A 141 -24.23 14.80 28.98
C ALA A 141 -22.69 14.73 28.90
N ILE A 142 -21.97 15.41 29.80
CA ILE A 142 -20.50 15.35 29.87
C ILE A 142 -20.01 13.94 30.19
N LYS A 143 -20.61 13.27 31.17
CA LYS A 143 -20.26 11.86 31.51
C LYS A 143 -20.48 10.93 30.33
N SER A 144 -21.61 11.07 29.63
CA SER A 144 -21.94 10.28 28.43
C SER A 144 -20.95 10.53 27.29
N LEU A 145 -20.55 11.78 27.05
CA LEU A 145 -19.52 12.13 26.08
C LEU A 145 -18.17 11.54 26.46
N PHE A 146 -17.76 11.63 27.73
CA PHE A 146 -16.48 11.11 28.21
C PHE A 146 -16.42 9.58 28.09
N PHE A 147 -17.49 8.89 28.49
CA PHE A 147 -17.60 7.43 28.33
C PHE A 147 -17.58 7.03 26.84
N SER A 148 -18.30 7.77 25.98
CA SER A 148 -18.28 7.55 24.54
C SER A 148 -16.89 7.73 23.94
N ALA A 149 -16.15 8.75 24.41
CA ALA A 149 -14.77 9.00 23.98
C ALA A 149 -13.83 7.88 24.43
N ILE A 150 -13.98 7.35 25.65
CA ILE A 150 -13.21 6.18 26.14
C ILE A 150 -13.50 4.94 25.30
N VAL A 151 -14.78 4.61 25.08
CA VAL A 151 -15.16 3.47 24.23
C VAL A 151 -14.59 3.64 22.82
N PHE A 152 -14.75 4.83 22.24
CA PHE A 152 -14.18 5.13 20.92
C PHE A 152 -12.66 4.98 20.90
N PHE A 153 -11.96 5.41 21.96
CA PHE A 153 -10.52 5.25 22.07
C PHE A 153 -10.09 3.77 22.11
N PHE A 154 -10.78 2.93 22.89
CA PHE A 154 -10.49 1.49 22.93
C PHE A 154 -10.81 0.79 21.60
N VAL A 155 -11.92 1.17 20.97
CA VAL A 155 -12.30 0.66 19.64
C VAL A 155 -11.27 1.08 18.61
N PHE A 156 -10.81 2.33 18.67
CA PHE A 156 -9.75 2.84 17.82
C PHE A 156 -8.42 2.10 18.05
N LEU A 157 -8.05 1.82 19.30
CA LEU A 157 -6.85 1.02 19.61
C LEU A 157 -6.97 -0.42 19.09
N ALA A 158 -8.10 -1.07 19.33
CA ALA A 158 -8.39 -2.41 18.81
C ALA A 158 -8.33 -2.40 17.28
N PHE A 159 -8.90 -1.37 16.65
CA PHE A 159 -8.90 -1.20 15.22
C PHE A 159 -7.50 -0.93 14.66
N ASN A 160 -6.70 -0.09 15.31
CA ASN A 160 -5.32 0.16 14.92
C ASN A 160 -4.47 -1.10 15.06
N ASN A 161 -4.70 -1.89 16.11
CA ASN A 161 -4.08 -3.22 16.27
C ASN A 161 -4.51 -4.19 15.17
N ILE A 162 -5.79 -4.20 14.78
CA ILE A 162 -6.29 -5.01 13.67
C ILE A 162 -5.66 -4.56 12.36
N ILE A 163 -5.60 -3.24 12.07
CA ILE A 163 -4.91 -2.70 10.90
C ILE A 163 -3.44 -3.07 10.91
N GLN A 164 -2.74 -2.96 12.05
CA GLN A 164 -1.32 -3.33 12.13
C GLN A 164 -1.13 -4.83 11.91
N LYS A 165 -2.00 -5.67 12.46
CA LYS A 165 -1.99 -7.12 12.17
C LYS A 165 -2.31 -7.38 10.70
N PHE A 166 -3.26 -6.68 10.11
CA PHE A 166 -3.58 -6.78 8.69
C PHE A 166 -2.45 -6.29 7.81
N ARG A 167 -1.78 -5.19 8.16
CA ARG A 167 -0.57 -4.70 7.48
C ARG A 167 0.53 -5.72 7.62
N LYS A 168 0.76 -6.29 8.81
CA LYS A 168 1.76 -7.33 9.01
C LYS A 168 1.41 -8.60 8.24
N ILE A 169 0.15 -9.02 8.20
CA ILE A 169 -0.33 -10.15 7.40
C ILE A 169 -0.21 -9.83 5.92
N ASN A 170 -0.55 -8.62 5.48
CA ASN A 170 -0.43 -8.19 4.10
C ASN A 170 1.04 -8.02 3.71
N ASP A 171 1.91 -7.56 4.59
CA ASP A 171 3.35 -7.46 4.40
C ASP A 171 3.96 -8.86 4.45
N THR A 172 3.44 -9.79 5.25
CA THR A 172 3.88 -11.19 5.27
C THR A 172 3.32 -11.94 4.07
N LEU A 173 2.13 -11.61 3.58
CA LEU A 173 1.55 -12.12 2.34
C LEU A 173 2.25 -11.51 1.16
N VAL A 174 2.63 -10.24 1.19
CA VAL A 174 3.40 -9.56 0.14
C VAL A 174 4.85 -9.98 0.25
N VAL A 175 5.40 -10.34 1.40
CA VAL A 175 6.76 -10.90 1.53
C VAL A 175 6.75 -12.39 1.23
N MET A 176 5.70 -13.15 1.56
CA MET A 176 5.52 -14.54 1.15
C MET A 176 5.25 -14.59 -0.34
N HIS A 177 4.34 -13.79 -0.86
CA HIS A 177 4.09 -13.63 -2.28
C HIS A 177 5.34 -13.07 -2.95
N ASN A 178 6.00 -12.01 -2.44
CA ASN A 178 7.27 -11.56 -2.99
C ASN A 178 8.43 -12.51 -2.70
N SER A 179 8.38 -13.46 -1.78
CA SER A 179 9.43 -14.49 -1.65
C SER A 179 9.14 -15.64 -2.61
N ILE A 180 7.86 -15.95 -2.82
CA ILE A 180 7.30 -16.89 -3.78
C ILE A 180 7.39 -16.33 -5.22
N ILE A 181 7.48 -15.00 -5.42
CA ILE A 181 7.41 -14.32 -6.72
C ILE A 181 8.54 -13.33 -7.00
N THR A 182 9.15 -12.65 -6.03
CA THR A 182 10.11 -11.52 -6.29
C THR A 182 11.53 -11.72 -5.78
N ALA A 183 11.74 -12.40 -4.65
CA ALA A 183 13.06 -12.68 -4.09
C ALA A 183 13.60 -14.00 -4.66
N ASN A 184 12.75 -15.01 -4.83
CA ASN A 184 13.15 -16.32 -5.37
C ASN A 184 12.41 -16.74 -6.66
N SER A 185 11.57 -15.92 -7.30
CA SER A 185 11.02 -16.30 -8.62
C SER A 185 11.32 -15.28 -9.70
N PHE A 186 11.25 -13.97 -9.47
CA PHE A 186 11.61 -13.02 -10.51
C PHE A 186 13.12 -12.80 -10.59
N ASN A 187 13.80 -12.65 -9.44
CA ASN A 187 15.26 -12.62 -9.39
C ASN A 187 15.88 -13.98 -9.68
N ASP A 188 15.25 -15.09 -9.27
CA ASP A 188 15.70 -16.42 -9.69
C ASP A 188 15.32 -16.73 -11.13
N MET A 189 14.16 -16.35 -11.68
CA MET A 189 13.89 -16.43 -13.14
C MET A 189 14.86 -15.56 -13.92
N LYS A 190 15.23 -14.37 -13.42
CA LYS A 190 16.31 -13.56 -14.01
C LYS A 190 17.67 -14.21 -13.86
N ARG A 191 17.96 -14.85 -12.73
CA ARG A 191 19.20 -15.56 -12.47
C ARG A 191 19.29 -16.80 -13.34
N ILE A 192 18.21 -17.54 -13.51
CA ILE A 192 17.99 -18.68 -14.38
C ILE A 192 18.11 -18.24 -15.87
N LEU A 193 17.50 -17.12 -16.27
CA LEU A 193 17.67 -16.51 -17.60
C LEU A 193 19.10 -15.96 -17.84
N ASN A 194 19.78 -15.48 -16.80
CA ASN A 194 21.18 -15.05 -16.85
C ASN A 194 22.16 -16.23 -16.74
N LEU A 195 21.73 -17.36 -16.17
CA LEU A 195 22.38 -18.67 -16.21
C LEU A 195 22.09 -19.30 -17.57
N ARG A 196 22.43 -18.58 -18.65
CA ARG A 196 22.37 -19.05 -20.04
C ARG A 196 23.18 -20.34 -20.28
N ASN A 197 23.95 -20.77 -19.28
CA ASN A 197 24.79 -21.96 -19.26
C ASN A 197 24.27 -23.06 -18.29
N ALA A 198 23.18 -22.85 -17.55
CA ALA A 198 22.56 -23.91 -16.76
C ALA A 198 21.72 -24.81 -17.68
N THR A 199 21.88 -26.11 -17.54
CA THR A 199 21.29 -27.12 -18.44
C THR A 199 19.80 -27.38 -18.18
N ASP A 200 19.20 -26.83 -17.11
CA ASP A 200 17.80 -27.08 -16.75
C ASP A 200 17.20 -25.95 -15.87
N TYR A 201 16.18 -25.27 -16.39
CA TYR A 201 15.45 -24.17 -15.75
C TYR A 201 14.44 -24.69 -14.72
N THR A 202 13.94 -25.92 -14.92
CA THR A 202 12.99 -26.60 -14.03
C THR A 202 13.64 -26.95 -12.70
N SER A 203 14.88 -27.46 -12.73
CA SER A 203 15.63 -27.79 -11.51
C SER A 203 15.82 -26.58 -10.60
N ALA A 204 16.15 -25.42 -11.18
CA ALA A 204 16.29 -24.18 -10.42
C ALA A 204 14.94 -23.67 -9.87
N ALA A 205 13.83 -23.87 -10.58
CA ALA A 205 12.50 -23.52 -10.09
C ALA A 205 12.06 -24.36 -8.88
N VAL A 206 12.48 -25.64 -8.82
CA VAL A 206 12.23 -26.53 -7.66
C VAL A 206 13.04 -26.08 -6.45
N GLU A 207 14.32 -25.75 -6.64
CA GLU A 207 15.20 -25.24 -5.58
C GLU A 207 14.69 -23.94 -4.97
N SER A 208 14.06 -23.08 -5.77
CA SER A 208 13.43 -21.83 -5.32
C SER A 208 12.10 -22.01 -4.59
N HIS A 209 11.62 -23.25 -4.40
CA HIS A 209 10.34 -23.59 -3.76
C HIS A 209 9.13 -22.92 -4.41
N LEU A 210 9.11 -22.84 -5.75
CA LEU A 210 7.95 -22.32 -6.46
C LEU A 210 6.74 -23.26 -6.31
N PRO A 211 5.50 -22.74 -6.36
CA PRO A 211 4.31 -23.56 -6.37
C PRO A 211 4.42 -24.59 -7.49
N THR A 212 4.01 -25.84 -7.23
CA THR A 212 4.10 -26.94 -8.20
C THR A 212 3.46 -26.61 -9.55
N THR A 213 2.39 -25.81 -9.56
CA THR A 213 1.74 -25.31 -10.79
C THR A 213 2.63 -24.38 -11.62
N MET A 214 3.48 -23.57 -10.98
CA MET A 214 4.46 -22.72 -11.66
C MET A 214 5.62 -23.56 -12.19
N VAL A 215 6.13 -24.51 -11.39
CA VAL A 215 7.22 -25.42 -11.79
C VAL A 215 6.81 -26.24 -13.02
N THR A 216 5.60 -26.81 -13.04
CA THR A 216 5.12 -27.60 -14.19
C THR A 216 4.93 -26.73 -15.43
N SER A 217 4.49 -25.48 -15.26
CA SER A 217 4.39 -24.52 -16.38
C SER A 217 5.78 -24.16 -16.92
N ILE A 218 6.77 -23.89 -16.05
CA ILE A 218 8.16 -23.63 -16.45
C ILE A 218 8.72 -24.82 -17.24
N SER A 219 8.57 -26.03 -16.71
CA SER A 219 9.01 -27.26 -17.38
C SER A 219 8.36 -27.47 -18.73
N SER A 220 7.04 -27.25 -18.83
CA SER A 220 6.33 -27.32 -20.11
C SER A 220 6.83 -26.29 -21.11
N GLY A 221 7.09 -25.06 -20.66
CA GLY A 221 7.62 -23.99 -21.52
C GLY A 221 9.06 -24.25 -21.96
N GLU A 222 9.88 -24.87 -21.10
CA GLU A 222 11.23 -25.31 -21.43
C GLU A 222 11.23 -26.43 -22.49
N LEU A 223 10.42 -27.46 -22.29
CA LEU A 223 10.26 -28.57 -23.24
C LEU A 223 9.69 -28.12 -24.60
N SER A 224 8.81 -27.11 -24.61
CA SER A 224 8.22 -26.58 -25.85
C SER A 224 9.06 -25.50 -26.54
N GLY A 225 10.14 -25.02 -25.91
CA GLY A 225 10.91 -23.87 -26.39
C GLY A 225 10.18 -22.53 -26.24
N GLU A 226 9.05 -22.48 -25.53
CA GLU A 226 8.24 -21.27 -25.28
C GLU A 226 8.40 -20.73 -23.85
N LEU A 227 9.57 -20.94 -23.26
CA LEU A 227 9.80 -20.59 -21.86
C LEU A 227 9.54 -19.11 -21.57
N GLU A 228 9.99 -18.20 -22.44
CA GLU A 228 9.80 -16.75 -22.22
C GLU A 228 8.33 -16.34 -22.21
N SER A 229 7.50 -16.89 -23.12
CA SER A 229 6.07 -16.59 -23.17
C SER A 229 5.36 -17.16 -21.94
N THR A 230 5.76 -18.35 -21.51
CA THR A 230 5.23 -19.02 -20.33
C THR A 230 5.55 -18.25 -19.04
N LEU A 231 6.79 -17.77 -18.90
CA LEU A 231 7.19 -16.91 -17.78
C LEU A 231 6.39 -15.61 -17.76
N LYS A 232 6.23 -14.93 -18.90
CA LYS A 232 5.40 -13.70 -19.00
C LYS A 232 3.95 -13.97 -18.58
N ARG A 233 3.39 -15.10 -18.97
CA ARG A 233 2.02 -15.51 -18.60
C ARG A 233 1.90 -15.84 -17.11
N LEU A 234 2.89 -16.50 -16.52
CA LEU A 234 2.91 -16.78 -15.08
C LEU A 234 2.96 -15.48 -14.26
N ILE A 235 3.77 -14.51 -14.70
CA ILE A 235 3.83 -13.18 -14.06
C ILE A 235 2.48 -12.46 -14.15
N SER A 236 1.78 -12.52 -15.30
CA SER A 236 0.49 -11.84 -15.46
C SER A 236 -0.62 -12.48 -14.63
N ILE A 237 -0.73 -13.82 -14.62
CA ILE A 237 -1.67 -14.56 -13.77
C ILE A 237 -1.43 -14.22 -12.31
N ASN A 238 -0.18 -14.25 -11.87
CA ASN A 238 0.16 -13.98 -10.50
C ASN A 238 -0.19 -12.54 -10.07
N ASN A 239 0.10 -11.55 -10.92
CA ASN A 239 -0.31 -10.16 -10.67
C ASN A 239 -1.84 -10.01 -10.59
N GLN A 240 -2.59 -10.75 -11.42
CA GLN A 240 -4.04 -10.74 -11.40
C GLN A 240 -4.62 -11.37 -10.13
N GLU A 241 -4.07 -12.50 -9.68
CA GLU A 241 -4.45 -13.14 -8.42
C GLU A 241 -4.13 -12.26 -7.22
N MET A 242 -2.98 -11.57 -7.23
CA MET A 242 -2.62 -10.59 -6.21
C MET A 242 -3.66 -9.46 -6.13
N MET A 243 -3.99 -8.85 -7.27
CA MET A 243 -4.99 -7.77 -7.32
C MET A 243 -6.37 -8.23 -6.89
N THR A 244 -6.74 -9.47 -7.22
CA THR A 244 -8.03 -10.07 -6.83
C THR A 244 -8.08 -10.32 -5.33
N THR A 245 -7.00 -10.89 -4.76
CA THR A 245 -6.87 -11.15 -3.33
C THR A 245 -6.86 -9.86 -2.53
N MET A 246 -6.13 -8.83 -3.00
CA MET A 246 -6.16 -7.51 -2.37
C MET A 246 -7.57 -6.90 -2.37
N LYS A 247 -8.29 -6.96 -3.51
CA LYS A 247 -9.68 -6.47 -3.60
C LYS A 247 -10.64 -7.24 -2.69
N ALA A 248 -10.51 -8.57 -2.61
CA ALA A 248 -11.33 -9.39 -1.73
C ALA A 248 -11.05 -9.05 -0.26
N THR A 249 -9.77 -8.92 0.09
CA THR A 249 -9.31 -8.58 1.43
C THR A 249 -9.83 -7.22 1.86
N THR A 250 -9.69 -6.17 1.03
CA THR A 250 -10.19 -4.83 1.36
C THR A 250 -11.70 -4.79 1.54
N LYS A 251 -12.46 -5.55 0.73
CA LYS A 251 -13.92 -5.67 0.89
C LYS A 251 -14.30 -6.34 2.22
N ILE A 252 -13.62 -7.42 2.59
CA ILE A 252 -13.86 -8.11 3.87
C ILE A 252 -13.48 -7.20 5.04
N THR A 253 -12.36 -6.48 4.96
CA THR A 253 -11.94 -5.53 6.00
C THR A 253 -13.01 -4.48 6.26
N GLY A 254 -13.61 -3.91 5.20
CA GLY A 254 -14.71 -2.94 5.34
C GLY A 254 -15.95 -3.50 6.07
N ILE A 255 -16.33 -4.74 5.77
CA ILE A 255 -17.47 -5.41 6.42
C ILE A 255 -17.18 -5.66 7.90
N VAL A 256 -15.98 -6.17 8.22
CA VAL A 256 -15.57 -6.43 9.61
C VAL A 256 -15.60 -5.13 10.44
N ILE A 257 -15.14 -4.02 9.88
CA ILE A 257 -15.21 -2.69 10.51
C ILE A 257 -16.66 -2.31 10.82
N TYR A 258 -17.55 -2.49 9.85
CA TYR A 258 -18.97 -2.15 10.00
C TYR A 258 -19.62 -2.98 11.12
N ILE A 259 -19.35 -4.28 11.18
CA ILE A 259 -19.87 -5.17 12.22
C ILE A 259 -19.38 -4.75 13.61
N ILE A 260 -18.09 -4.44 13.75
CA ILE A 260 -17.53 -3.99 15.03
C ILE A 260 -18.22 -2.71 15.49
N ILE A 261 -18.36 -1.72 14.61
CA ILE A 261 -19.05 -0.45 14.91
C ILE A 261 -20.50 -0.71 15.33
N ALA A 262 -21.24 -1.54 14.58
CA ALA A 262 -22.62 -1.88 14.90
C ALA A 262 -22.75 -2.54 16.29
N LEU A 263 -21.86 -3.46 16.65
CA LEU A 263 -21.85 -4.13 17.97
C LEU A 263 -21.60 -3.15 19.11
N ILE A 264 -20.68 -2.20 18.95
CA ILE A 264 -20.40 -1.17 19.96
C ILE A 264 -21.63 -0.29 20.18
N TYR A 265 -22.31 0.09 19.10
CA TYR A 265 -23.52 0.90 19.21
C TYR A 265 -24.67 0.11 19.83
N ALA A 266 -24.86 -1.15 19.45
CA ALA A 266 -25.85 -2.03 20.08
C ALA A 266 -25.62 -2.11 21.60
N ALA A 267 -24.37 -2.31 22.02
CA ALA A 267 -24.01 -2.34 23.44
C ALA A 267 -24.34 -1.01 24.15
N LYS A 268 -24.12 0.14 23.51
CA LYS A 268 -24.41 1.46 24.07
C LYS A 268 -25.92 1.74 24.19
N ILE A 269 -26.71 1.31 23.21
CA ILE A 269 -28.18 1.41 23.26
C ILE A 269 -28.70 0.53 24.41
N PHE A 270 -28.22 -0.72 24.49
CA PHE A 270 -28.57 -1.64 25.58
C PHE A 270 -28.19 -1.09 26.95
N SER A 271 -26.99 -0.52 27.11
CA SER A 271 -26.58 0.06 28.41
C SER A 271 -27.43 1.25 28.81
N SER A 272 -27.84 2.08 27.85
CA SER A 272 -28.71 3.23 28.10
C SER A 272 -30.11 2.78 28.52
N TRP A 273 -30.67 1.77 27.83
CA TRP A 273 -31.95 1.15 28.20
C TRP A 273 -31.91 0.47 29.56
N ALA A 274 -30.84 -0.29 29.87
CA ALA A 274 -30.68 -0.94 31.16
C ALA A 274 -30.64 0.07 32.32
N GLY A 275 -29.97 1.22 32.12
CA GLY A 275 -29.95 2.31 33.09
C GLY A 275 -31.31 2.98 33.28
N MET A 276 -32.15 3.06 32.25
CA MET A 276 -33.53 3.55 32.37
C MET A 276 -34.45 2.57 33.11
N LEU A 277 -34.20 1.26 32.99
CA LEU A 277 -34.98 0.22 33.67
C LEU A 277 -34.59 0.02 35.14
N SER A 278 -33.44 0.55 35.58
CA SER A 278 -32.98 0.47 36.97
C SER A 278 -33.48 1.61 37.87
N PHE A 279 -34.31 2.52 37.33
CA PHE A 279 -35.04 3.54 38.07
C PHE A 279 -36.52 3.14 38.20
#